data_AF-A0A2G9UWM7-F1
#
_entry.id   AF-A0A2G9UWM7-F1
#
_cell.length_a   1.000
_cell.length_b   1.000
_cell.length_c   1.000
_cell.angle_alpha   90.00
_cell.angle_beta   90.00
_cell.angle_gamma   90.00
#
_symmetry.space_group_name_H-M   'P 1'
#
loop_
_entity.id
_entity.type
_entity.pdbx_description
1 polymer ?
#
loop_
_entity_poly.entity_id
_entity_poly.type
_entity_poly.pdbx_seq_one_letter_code
_entity_poly.pdbx_strand_id
1 'polypeptide(L)'
;MNNIHPIYNIKTLMIKRELMKNEKLKDENWERFLPNFKKKIQSSSSTNEAKKKKKRAWKKKGEYTPFPPAPTLSKIDKQLESGEYFMTEKERLLNKKRKKIEVAAMKSEDRKKEKLKKFQPPVEKVRFVFSSFFFYEMLVWCGS
;
A
#
# COMPACT_ATOMS: atom_id res chain seq x y z
N MET A 1 -15.13 -33.02 -27.12
CA MET A 1 -14.63 -33.24 -25.74
C MET A 1 -14.99 -32.03 -24.89
N ASN A 2 -15.68 -32.22 -23.78
CA ASN A 2 -16.09 -31.11 -22.92
C ASN A 2 -14.87 -30.57 -22.13
N ASN A 3 -14.85 -29.27 -21.82
CA ASN A 3 -13.78 -28.64 -21.01
C ASN A 3 -13.93 -29.00 -19.52
N ILE A 4 -13.81 -30.29 -19.22
CA ILE A 4 -13.87 -30.89 -17.89
C ILE A 4 -12.53 -31.56 -17.67
N HIS A 5 -11.82 -31.15 -16.61
CA HIS A 5 -10.52 -31.72 -16.30
C HIS A 5 -10.67 -33.21 -15.89
N PRO A 6 -9.85 -34.14 -16.42
CA PRO A 6 -10.03 -35.58 -16.18
C PRO A 6 -9.92 -35.97 -14.71
N ILE A 7 -9.24 -35.15 -13.89
CA ILE A 7 -9.17 -35.34 -12.43
C ILE A 7 -10.55 -35.47 -11.77
N TYR A 8 -11.57 -34.81 -12.32
CA TYR A 8 -12.93 -34.87 -11.78
C TYR A 8 -13.54 -36.26 -12.00
N ASN A 9 -13.30 -36.87 -13.15
CA ASN A 9 -13.74 -38.22 -13.45
C ASN A 9 -12.99 -39.26 -12.61
N ILE A 10 -11.69 -39.05 -12.39
CA ILE A 10 -10.90 -39.92 -11.52
C ILE A 10 -11.44 -39.87 -10.08
N LYS A 11 -11.72 -38.66 -9.56
CA LYS A 11 -12.25 -38.49 -8.21
C LYS A 11 -13.64 -39.10 -8.03
N THR A 12 -14.54 -38.97 -9.02
CA THR A 12 -15.86 -39.60 -8.96
C THR A 12 -15.75 -41.12 -9.00
N LEU A 13 -14.86 -41.70 -9.81
CA LEU A 13 -14.60 -43.14 -9.85
C LEU A 13 -14.04 -43.67 -8.53
N MET A 14 -13.10 -42.95 -7.90
CA MET A 14 -12.57 -43.31 -6.58
C MET A 14 -13.69 -43.38 -5.53
N ILE A 15 -14.55 -42.34 -5.47
CA ILE A 15 -15.65 -42.29 -4.50
C ILE A 15 -16.67 -43.41 -4.75
N LYS A 16 -17.03 -43.67 -6.02
CA LYS A 16 -17.92 -44.79 -6.37
C LYS A 16 -17.35 -46.14 -5.92
N ARG A 17 -16.04 -46.37 -6.09
CA ARG A 17 -15.38 -47.61 -5.64
C ARG A 17 -15.44 -47.80 -4.13
N GLU A 18 -15.27 -46.73 -3.36
CA GLU A 18 -15.40 -46.82 -1.90
C GLU A 18 -16.85 -47.00 -1.45
N LEU A 19 -17.82 -46.34 -2.11
CA LEU A 19 -19.24 -46.49 -1.78
C LEU A 19 -19.75 -47.91 -2.10
N MET A 20 -19.29 -48.53 -3.19
CA MET A 20 -19.66 -49.92 -3.53
C MET A 20 -19.22 -50.95 -2.48
N LYS A 21 -18.14 -50.68 -1.73
CA LYS A 21 -17.67 -51.58 -0.66
C LYS A 21 -18.59 -51.57 0.56
N ASN A 22 -19.39 -50.51 0.75
CA ASN A 22 -20.28 -50.39 1.90
C ASN A 22 -21.63 -51.04 1.62
N GLU A 23 -21.94 -52.14 2.29
CA GLU A 23 -23.18 -52.91 2.05
C GLU A 23 -24.47 -52.15 2.38
N LYS A 24 -24.43 -51.26 3.37
CA LYS A 24 -25.59 -50.49 3.85
C LYS A 24 -26.09 -49.43 2.85
N LEU A 25 -25.22 -48.96 1.96
CA LEU A 25 -25.51 -47.85 1.04
C LEU A 25 -25.71 -48.31 -0.41
N LYS A 26 -25.74 -49.62 -0.67
CA LYS A 26 -25.86 -50.18 -2.03
C LYS A 26 -27.20 -49.84 -2.69
N ASP A 27 -28.27 -49.72 -1.91
CA ASP A 27 -29.63 -49.51 -2.40
C ASP A 27 -30.05 -48.03 -2.41
N GLU A 28 -29.17 -47.11 -1.97
CA GLU A 28 -29.47 -45.67 -1.86
C GLU A 28 -28.87 -44.84 -3.02
N ASN A 29 -29.41 -43.63 -3.24
CA ASN A 29 -28.90 -42.70 -4.24
C ASN A 29 -27.54 -42.09 -3.82
N TRP A 30 -26.50 -42.27 -4.63
CA TRP A 30 -25.13 -41.79 -4.39
C TRP A 30 -24.83 -40.34 -4.80
N GLU A 31 -25.81 -39.61 -5.36
CA GLU A 31 -25.62 -38.23 -5.85
C GLU A 31 -25.12 -37.25 -4.76
N ARG A 32 -25.49 -37.47 -3.50
CA ARG A 32 -25.07 -36.64 -2.37
C ARG A 32 -23.56 -36.72 -2.09
N PHE A 33 -22.95 -37.86 -2.39
CA PHE A 33 -21.52 -38.11 -2.16
C PHE A 33 -20.66 -37.77 -3.38
N LEU A 34 -21.28 -37.57 -4.54
CA LEU A 34 -20.60 -37.22 -5.77
C LEU A 34 -20.32 -35.70 -5.83
N PRO A 35 -19.07 -35.29 -6.12
CA PRO A 35 -18.76 -33.88 -6.30
C PRO A 35 -19.47 -33.27 -7.52
N ASN A 36 -20.43 -32.37 -7.27
CA ASN A 36 -21.15 -31.65 -8.33
C ASN A 36 -20.41 -30.37 -8.74
N PHE A 37 -19.58 -30.47 -9.77
CA PHE A 37 -18.83 -29.33 -10.30
C PHE A 37 -19.70 -28.45 -11.21
N LYS A 38 -20.34 -27.44 -10.62
CA LYS A 38 -20.95 -26.36 -11.41
C LYS A 38 -19.83 -25.44 -11.92
N LYS A 39 -19.77 -25.23 -13.23
CA LYS A 39 -18.89 -24.21 -13.82
C LYS A 39 -19.23 -22.87 -13.19
N LYS A 40 -18.29 -22.27 -12.44
CA LYS A 40 -18.45 -20.91 -11.94
C LYS A 40 -18.33 -19.94 -13.12
N ILE A 41 -19.45 -19.70 -13.81
CA ILE A 41 -19.53 -18.71 -14.88
C ILE A 41 -19.52 -17.34 -14.21
N GLN A 42 -18.36 -16.71 -14.12
CA GLN A 42 -18.29 -15.27 -13.85
C GLN A 42 -18.76 -14.55 -15.11
N SER A 43 -19.58 -13.50 -14.96
CA SER A 43 -20.07 -12.73 -16.11
C SER A 43 -18.89 -12.25 -16.95
N SER A 44 -19.04 -12.32 -18.28
CA SER A 44 -18.03 -11.79 -19.20
C SER A 44 -17.73 -10.31 -18.90
N SER A 45 -18.73 -9.53 -18.48
CA SER A 45 -18.56 -8.13 -18.04
C SER A 45 -17.56 -7.99 -16.90
N SER A 46 -17.77 -8.70 -15.78
CA SER A 46 -16.90 -8.58 -14.60
C SER A 46 -15.45 -9.01 -14.87
N THR A 47 -15.27 -10.08 -15.65
CA THR A 47 -13.93 -10.55 -16.03
C THR A 47 -13.24 -9.59 -17.00
N ASN A 48 -13.98 -9.00 -17.94
CA ASN A 48 -13.45 -8.03 -18.90
C ASN A 48 -13.12 -6.69 -18.23
N GLU A 49 -13.93 -6.23 -17.29
CA GLU A 49 -13.66 -5.03 -16.48
C GLU A 49 -12.38 -5.19 -15.65
N ALA A 50 -12.19 -6.33 -14.98
CA ALA A 50 -10.98 -6.62 -14.23
C ALA A 50 -9.73 -6.63 -15.13
N LYS A 51 -9.82 -7.24 -16.31
CA LYS A 51 -8.73 -7.23 -17.32
C LYS A 51 -8.46 -5.81 -17.83
N LYS A 52 -9.50 -5.02 -18.11
CA LYS A 52 -9.39 -3.63 -18.57
C LYS A 52 -8.74 -2.73 -17.52
N LYS A 53 -9.10 -2.90 -16.24
CA LYS A 53 -8.48 -2.18 -15.11
C LYS A 53 -6.99 -2.48 -14.99
N LYS A 54 -6.60 -3.77 -15.06
CA LYS A 54 -5.18 -4.18 -15.07
C LYS A 54 -4.42 -3.58 -16.25
N LYS A 55 -5.01 -3.60 -17.45
CA LYS A 55 -4.40 -3.03 -18.67
C LYS A 55 -4.25 -1.50 -18.60
N ARG A 56 -5.23 -0.79 -18.04
CA ARG A 56 -5.19 0.68 -17.83
C ARG A 56 -4.11 1.08 -16.84
N ALA A 57 -3.95 0.34 -15.73
CA ALA A 57 -2.91 0.60 -14.75
C ALA A 57 -1.50 0.44 -15.36
N TRP A 58 -1.30 -0.57 -16.20
CA TRP A 58 -0.03 -0.80 -16.89
C TRP A 58 0.29 0.25 -17.98
N LYS A 59 -0.73 0.85 -18.60
CA LYS A 59 -0.59 1.67 -19.81
C LYS A 59 -0.80 3.18 -19.62
N LYS A 60 -0.70 3.72 -18.40
CA LYS A 60 -0.59 5.18 -18.25
C LYS A 60 0.75 5.64 -18.83
N LYS A 61 0.76 5.95 -20.13
CA LYS A 61 1.89 6.57 -20.81
C LYS A 61 1.98 8.02 -20.34
N GLY A 62 3.20 8.50 -20.06
CA GLY A 62 3.42 9.92 -19.76
C GLY A 62 3.05 10.80 -20.95
N GLU A 63 2.94 12.11 -20.70
CA GLU A 63 2.83 13.11 -21.76
C GLU A 63 3.97 12.96 -22.77
N TYR A 64 3.66 13.13 -24.06
CA TYR A 64 4.66 12.93 -25.11
C TYR A 64 5.72 14.02 -25.02
N THR A 65 6.93 13.61 -24.66
CA THR A 65 8.11 14.47 -24.64
C THR A 65 8.99 14.10 -25.84
N PRO A 66 9.30 15.05 -26.74
CA PRO A 66 10.06 14.75 -27.96
C PRO A 66 11.54 14.45 -27.67
N PHE A 67 12.03 14.86 -26.51
CA PHE A 67 13.38 14.57 -26.05
C PHE A 67 13.41 13.31 -25.20
N PRO A 68 14.37 12.40 -25.42
CA PRO A 68 14.54 11.26 -24.55
C PRO A 68 14.90 11.72 -23.12
N PRO A 69 14.56 10.93 -22.09
CA PRO A 69 15.05 11.21 -20.74
C PRO A 69 16.58 11.12 -20.71
N ALA A 70 17.20 11.92 -19.84
CA ALA A 70 18.65 11.88 -19.66
C ALA A 70 19.11 10.45 -19.28
N PRO A 71 20.25 9.99 -19.80
CA PRO A 71 20.81 8.69 -19.42
C PRO A 71 21.15 8.69 -17.94
N THR A 72 21.03 7.53 -17.29
CA THR A 72 21.45 7.39 -15.89
C THR A 72 22.97 7.44 -15.80
N LEU A 73 23.49 8.32 -14.93
CA LEU A 73 24.93 8.42 -14.66
C LEU A 73 25.53 7.07 -14.25
N SER A 74 26.73 6.76 -14.75
CA SER A 74 27.45 5.54 -14.37
C SER A 74 27.88 5.59 -12.90
N LYS A 75 28.29 4.44 -12.34
CA LYS A 75 28.81 4.40 -10.96
C LYS A 75 30.04 5.30 -10.80
N ILE A 76 30.90 5.35 -11.81
CA ILE A 76 32.13 6.15 -11.81
C ILE A 76 31.78 7.63 -11.83
N ASP A 77 30.86 8.05 -12.72
CA ASP A 77 30.44 9.45 -12.83
C ASP A 77 29.83 9.98 -11.53
N LYS A 78 28.98 9.17 -10.87
CA LYS A 78 28.41 9.53 -9.56
C LYS A 78 29.47 9.71 -8.47
N GLN A 79 30.53 8.91 -8.52
CA GLN A 79 31.65 9.00 -7.57
C GLN A 79 32.57 10.19 -7.87
N LEU A 80 32.69 10.57 -9.14
CA LEU A 80 33.43 11.77 -9.56
C LEU A 80 32.66 13.04 -9.18
N GLU A 81 31.35 13.08 -9.44
CA GLU A 81 30.46 14.18 -9.06
C GLU A 81 30.43 14.40 -7.54
N SER A 82 30.44 13.32 -6.74
CA SER A 82 30.50 13.42 -5.28
C SER A 82 31.90 13.70 -4.72
N GLY A 83 32.94 13.64 -5.56
CA GLY A 83 34.36 13.71 -5.14
C GLY A 83 34.83 12.48 -4.35
N GLU A 84 33.99 11.45 -4.15
CA GLU A 84 34.32 10.25 -3.39
C GLU A 84 35.29 9.32 -4.14
N TYR A 85 35.39 9.46 -5.46
CA TYR A 85 36.25 8.62 -6.30
C TYR A 85 37.71 8.62 -5.84
N PHE A 86 38.22 9.80 -5.47
CA PHE A 86 39.62 9.98 -5.04
C PHE A 86 39.88 9.64 -3.58
N MET A 87 38.83 9.44 -2.77
CA MET A 87 38.98 9.12 -1.34
C MET A 87 39.44 7.68 -1.13
N THR A 88 40.31 7.45 -0.15
CA THR A 88 40.70 6.10 0.24
C THR A 88 39.54 5.37 0.93
N GLU A 89 39.53 4.03 0.86
CA GLU A 89 38.45 3.23 1.47
C GLU A 89 38.34 3.47 3.00
N LYS A 90 39.47 3.72 3.67
CA LYS A 90 39.50 4.08 5.10
C LYS A 90 38.76 5.39 5.37
N GLU A 91 39.02 6.43 4.57
CA GLU A 91 38.36 7.73 4.74
C GLU A 91 36.86 7.66 4.43
N ARG A 92 36.47 6.89 3.39
CA ARG A 92 35.06 6.63 3.10
C ARG A 92 34.34 6.00 4.29
N LEU A 93 34.96 5.01 4.94
CA LEU A 93 34.42 4.37 6.13
C LEU A 93 34.31 5.34 7.32
N LEU A 94 35.30 6.20 7.54
CA LEU A 94 35.24 7.23 8.59
C LEU A 94 34.13 8.23 8.33
N ASN A 95 34.01 8.75 7.11
CA ASN A 95 32.94 9.68 6.72
C ASN A 95 31.56 9.03 6.86
N LYS A 96 31.41 7.75 6.49
CA LYS A 96 30.17 6.99 6.69
C LYS A 96 29.83 6.83 8.18
N LYS A 97 30.82 6.59 9.04
CA LYS A 97 30.62 6.53 10.50
C LYS A 97 30.20 7.90 11.05
N ARG A 98 30.87 8.99 10.67
CA ARG A 98 30.53 10.36 11.07
C ARG A 98 29.09 10.72 10.69
N LYS A 99 28.70 10.52 9.43
CA LYS A 99 27.33 10.74 8.94
C LYS A 99 26.29 9.95 9.75
N LYS A 100 26.58 8.70 10.12
CA LYS A 100 25.68 7.89 10.96
C LYS A 100 25.50 8.48 12.36
N ILE A 101 26.59 8.96 12.98
CA ILE A 101 26.56 9.58 14.30
C ILE A 101 25.75 10.89 14.25
N GLU A 102 25.98 11.73 13.24
CA GLU A 102 25.24 12.98 13.04
C GLU A 102 23.73 12.74 12.86
N VAL A 103 23.35 11.78 12.02
CA VAL A 103 21.94 11.42 11.82
C VAL A 103 21.32 10.85 13.11
N ALA A 104 22.07 10.06 13.87
CA ALA A 104 21.59 9.52 15.15
C ALA A 104 21.38 10.64 16.19
N ALA A 105 22.29 11.61 16.24
CA ALA A 105 22.18 12.79 17.09
C ALA A 105 20.94 13.62 16.69
N MET A 106 20.75 13.92 15.40
CA MET A 106 19.59 14.65 14.90
C MET A 106 18.27 13.96 15.29
N LYS A 107 18.15 12.64 15.06
CA LYS A 107 16.97 11.86 15.44
C LYS A 107 16.74 11.79 16.95
N SER A 108 17.82 11.81 17.75
CA SER A 108 17.71 11.89 19.21
C SER A 108 17.10 13.23 19.62
N GLU A 109 17.60 14.33 19.05
CA GLU A 109 17.07 15.67 19.32
C GLU A 109 15.62 15.84 18.87
N ASP A 110 15.25 15.32 17.70
CA ASP A 110 13.85 15.36 17.23
C ASP A 110 12.92 14.56 18.15
N ARG A 111 13.34 13.37 18.60
CA ARG A 111 12.57 12.58 19.58
C ARG A 111 12.46 13.29 20.93
N LYS A 112 13.49 13.99 21.38
CA LYS A 112 13.42 14.83 22.59
C LYS A 112 12.41 15.96 22.38
N LYS A 113 12.49 16.70 21.28
CA LYS A 113 11.53 17.78 20.94
C LYS A 113 10.09 17.28 20.89
N GLU A 114 9.84 16.13 20.27
CA GLU A 114 8.51 15.50 20.25
C GLU A 114 8.01 15.13 21.66
N LYS A 115 8.88 14.61 22.52
CA LYS A 115 8.53 14.33 23.93
C LYS A 115 8.21 15.60 24.69
N LEU A 116 9.01 16.66 24.54
CA LEU A 116 8.75 17.96 25.19
C LEU A 116 7.43 18.57 24.70
N LYS A 117 7.13 18.51 23.39
CA LYS A 117 5.85 18.96 22.84
C LYS A 117 4.65 18.26 23.46
N LYS A 118 4.74 16.95 23.73
CA LYS A 118 3.68 16.18 24.39
C LYS A 118 3.51 16.54 25.87
N PHE A 119 4.56 17.07 26.51
CA PHE A 119 4.55 17.45 27.92
C PHE A 119 4.06 18.90 28.14
N GLN A 120 3.91 19.69 27.08
CA GLN A 120 3.29 21.02 27.19
C GLN A 120 1.76 20.85 27.31
N PRO A 121 1.15 21.38 28.38
CA PRO A 121 -0.31 21.38 28.48
C PRO A 121 -0.91 22.21 27.33
N PRO A 122 -2.10 21.83 26.83
CA PRO A 122 -2.80 22.61 25.82
C PRO A 122 -3.08 24.01 26.38
N VAL A 123 -2.80 25.04 25.58
CA VAL A 123 -3.12 26.42 25.96
C VAL A 123 -4.63 26.53 26.16
N GLU A 124 -5.04 26.92 27.36
CA GLU A 124 -6.44 27.14 27.68
C GLU A 124 -7.00 28.24 26.77
N LYS A 125 -8.14 27.96 26.13
CA LYS A 125 -8.87 28.98 25.37
C LYS A 125 -9.37 30.00 26.38
N VAL A 126 -8.76 31.18 26.39
CA VAL A 126 -9.27 32.32 27.15
C VAL A 126 -10.73 32.51 26.74
N ARG A 127 -11.66 32.28 27.68
CA ARG A 127 -13.07 32.61 27.46
C ARG A 127 -13.12 34.13 27.35
N PHE A 128 -13.18 34.66 26.13
CA PHE A 128 -13.54 36.04 25.90
C PHE A 128 -14.97 36.22 26.37
N VAL A 129 -15.14 36.57 27.65
CA VAL A 129 -16.38 37.14 28.14
C VAL A 129 -16.43 38.53 27.51
N PHE A 130 -17.14 38.66 26.39
CA PHE A 130 -17.52 39.97 25.87
C PHE A 130 -18.34 40.63 26.97
N SER A 131 -17.68 41.48 27.76
CA SER A 131 -18.37 42.43 28.61
C SER A 131 -19.24 43.27 27.68
N SER A 132 -20.55 43.20 27.87
CA SER A 132 -21.57 43.92 27.10
C SER A 132 -21.45 45.46 27.19
N PHE A 133 -20.39 45.97 27.82
CA PHE A 133 -20.13 47.38 27.99
C PHE A 133 -19.49 48.04 26.76
N PHE A 134 -18.76 47.31 25.93
CA PHE A 134 -18.08 47.91 24.76
C PHE A 134 -18.98 48.16 23.54
N PHE A 135 -20.19 47.61 23.50
CA PHE A 135 -21.09 47.78 22.36
C PHE A 135 -21.90 49.09 22.42
N TYR A 136 -22.02 49.72 23.60
CA TYR A 136 -22.74 50.99 23.75
C TYR A 136 -21.88 52.24 23.47
N GLU A 137 -20.55 52.16 23.58
CA GLU A 137 -19.67 53.29 23.22
C GLU A 137 -19.45 53.41 21.71
N MET A 138 -19.46 52.31 20.96
CA MET A 138 -19.19 52.34 19.52
C MET A 138 -20.42 52.79 18.69
N LEU A 139 -21.64 52.66 19.22
CA LEU A 139 -22.85 53.17 18.56
C LEU A 139 -23.02 54.69 18.70
N VAL A 140 -22.42 55.32 19.72
CA VAL A 140 -22.52 56.78 19.93
C VAL A 140 -21.58 57.55 18.99
N TRP A 141 -20.55 56.90 18.44
CA TRP A 141 -19.54 57.57 17.58
C TRP A 141 -19.79 57.44 16.07
N CYS A 142 -20.77 56.64 15.63
CA CYS A 142 -21.08 56.42 14.21
C CYS A 142 -22.36 57.16 13.73
N GLY A 143 -22.85 58.12 14.52
CA GLY A 143 -24.06 58.93 14.26
C GLY A 143 -23.80 60.44 14.24
N SER A 144 -22.81 60.91 13.48
CA SER A 144 -22.65 62.31 13.03
C SER A 144 -22.18 62.34 11.59
#